data_AF-S4Y7D8-F1
#
_entry.id   AF-S4Y7D8-F1
#
_cell.length_a   1.000
_cell.length_b   1.000
_cell.length_c   1.000
_cell.angle_alpha   90.00
_cell.angle_beta   90.00
_cell.angle_gamma   90.00
#
_symmetry.space_group_name_H-M   'P 1'
#
loop_
_entity.id
_entity.type
_entity.pdbx_description
1 polymer ?
#
loop_
_entity_poly.entity_id
_entity_poly.type
_entity_poly.pdbx_seq_one_letter_code
_entity_poly.pdbx_strand_id
1 'polypeptide(L)'
;MTFGGDPNTTYSVKLRVRGIWEPTDIVGGEMPVKPFMIGGSIGPNDSINYQQYSIEVSEPRQTYWLNNYQYRAHDIHKEDYEATIQVNGGAMVKVVMNDGNERQIANWTEDYFEGLPPYDTAPTTGQMLHLDVVSVSE
;
A
#
# COMPACT_ATOMS: atom_id res chain seq x y z
N MET A 1 12.22 -7.89 -3.44
CA MET A 1 12.42 -9.34 -3.21
C MET A 1 11.95 -10.10 -4.43
N THR A 2 12.39 -11.36 -4.60
CA THR A 2 11.87 -12.24 -5.66
C THR A 2 10.77 -13.13 -5.08
N PHE A 3 9.64 -13.22 -5.77
CA PHE A 3 8.53 -14.10 -5.42
C PHE A 3 8.89 -15.53 -5.81
N GLY A 4 8.66 -16.50 -4.93
CA GLY A 4 8.87 -17.93 -5.23
C GLY A 4 7.80 -18.49 -6.17
N GLY A 5 7.83 -19.79 -6.41
CA GLY A 5 6.84 -20.48 -7.25
C GLY A 5 7.30 -20.75 -8.68
N ASP A 6 6.43 -21.36 -9.47
CA ASP A 6 6.68 -21.68 -10.89
C ASP A 6 6.63 -20.39 -11.73
N PRO A 7 7.69 -20.05 -12.50
CA PRO A 7 7.70 -18.87 -13.35
C PRO A 7 6.61 -18.81 -14.44
N ASN A 8 5.97 -19.94 -14.75
CA ASN A 8 4.89 -20.02 -15.72
C ASN A 8 3.50 -19.91 -15.08
N THR A 9 3.43 -19.77 -13.76
CA THR A 9 2.18 -19.66 -13.00
C THR A 9 2.01 -18.23 -12.46
N THR A 10 0.83 -17.67 -12.67
CA THR A 10 0.39 -16.43 -12.02
C THR A 10 -0.32 -16.79 -10.73
N TYR A 11 0.14 -16.24 -9.61
CA TYR A 11 -0.45 -16.43 -8.30
C TYR A 11 -1.32 -15.24 -7.93
N SER A 12 -2.52 -15.53 -7.43
CA SER A 12 -3.36 -14.59 -6.69
C SER A 12 -2.91 -14.54 -5.23
N VAL A 13 -2.28 -13.44 -4.83
CA VAL A 13 -1.82 -13.22 -3.47
C VAL A 13 -2.80 -12.28 -2.77
N LYS A 14 -3.53 -12.81 -1.80
CA LYS A 14 -4.42 -12.03 -0.95
C LYS A 14 -3.63 -11.49 0.23
N LEU A 15 -3.66 -10.18 0.39
CA LEU A 15 -2.99 -9.44 1.45
C LEU A 15 -4.04 -8.86 2.41
N ARG A 16 -3.72 -8.80 3.70
CA ARG A 16 -4.35 -7.87 4.64
C ARG A 16 -3.43 -6.67 4.78
N VAL A 17 -3.93 -5.52 4.37
CA VAL A 17 -3.22 -4.25 4.38
C VAL A 17 -3.73 -3.44 5.56
N ARG A 18 -2.82 -3.08 6.45
CA ARG A 18 -3.08 -2.17 7.55
C ARG A 18 -2.17 -0.98 7.45
N GLY A 19 -2.71 0.22 7.57
CA GLY A 19 -1.88 1.42 7.50
C GLY A 19 -2.47 2.63 8.17
N ILE A 20 -1.58 3.55 8.49
CA ILE A 20 -1.87 4.89 8.95
C ILE A 20 -1.07 5.79 8.02
N TRP A 21 -1.73 6.49 7.11
CA TRP A 21 -1.04 7.20 6.03
C TRP A 21 -1.78 8.44 5.58
N GLU A 22 -1.07 9.27 4.83
CA GLU A 22 -1.65 10.39 4.08
C GLU A 22 -2.43 9.94 2.84
N PRO A 23 -3.34 10.77 2.32
CA PRO A 23 -4.04 10.50 1.08
C PRO A 23 -3.17 10.79 -0.15
N THR A 24 -3.09 9.85 -1.08
CA THR A 24 -2.56 10.11 -2.44
C THR A 24 -3.68 9.94 -3.46
N ASP A 25 -3.78 10.83 -4.45
CA ASP A 25 -4.75 10.67 -5.55
C ASP A 25 -4.09 9.98 -6.73
N ILE A 26 -4.65 8.82 -7.09
CA ILE A 26 -4.24 7.97 -8.20
C ILE A 26 -5.34 8.00 -9.26
N VAL A 27 -4.95 8.31 -10.50
CA VAL A 27 -5.86 8.44 -11.64
C VAL A 27 -5.60 7.35 -12.68
N GLY A 28 -6.65 6.93 -13.39
CA GLY A 28 -6.55 6.03 -14.55
C GLY A 28 -6.31 4.54 -14.24
N GLY A 29 -6.52 4.11 -12.98
CA GLY A 29 -6.49 2.71 -12.56
C GLY A 29 -7.88 2.15 -12.21
N GLU A 30 -7.91 0.94 -11.66
CA GLU A 30 -9.12 0.26 -11.16
C GLU A 30 -9.09 0.18 -9.63
N MET A 31 -10.18 0.57 -8.96
CA MET A 31 -10.29 0.55 -7.49
C MET A 31 -11.29 -0.53 -7.05
N PRO A 32 -10.88 -1.81 -6.93
CA PRO A 32 -11.78 -2.90 -6.55
C PRO A 32 -12.22 -2.80 -5.08
N VAL A 33 -11.38 -2.22 -4.22
CA VAL A 33 -11.68 -1.94 -2.81
C VAL A 33 -11.00 -0.63 -2.42
N LYS A 34 -11.69 0.26 -1.72
CA LYS A 34 -11.07 1.51 -1.26
C LYS A 34 -10.14 1.20 -0.07
N PRO A 35 -8.94 1.80 0.03
CA PRO A 35 -8.28 2.76 -0.88
C PRO A 35 -7.30 2.11 -1.89
N PHE A 36 -7.45 0.82 -2.18
CA PHE A 36 -6.55 0.07 -3.06
C PHE A 36 -6.84 0.28 -4.54
N MET A 37 -5.81 0.64 -5.31
CA MET A 37 -5.92 0.91 -6.74
C MET A 37 -4.93 0.07 -7.54
N ILE A 38 -5.40 -0.60 -8.59
CA ILE A 38 -4.61 -1.38 -9.53
C ILE A 38 -4.26 -0.49 -10.73
N GLY A 39 -2.96 -0.34 -11.01
CA GLY A 39 -2.46 0.51 -12.08
C GLY A 39 -2.71 2.00 -11.84
N GLY A 40 -2.83 2.75 -12.93
CA GLY A 40 -2.92 4.21 -12.88
C GLY A 40 -1.59 4.88 -12.52
N SER A 41 -1.66 6.18 -12.29
CA SER A 41 -0.51 7.02 -11.92
C SER A 41 -0.92 8.07 -10.91
N ILE A 42 0.07 8.63 -10.20
CA ILE A 42 -0.14 9.79 -9.34
C ILE A 42 -0.81 10.90 -10.16
N GLY A 43 -1.92 11.42 -9.64
CA GLY A 43 -2.69 12.49 -10.27
C GLY A 43 -1.89 13.80 -10.39
N PRO A 44 -2.29 14.70 -11.30
CA PRO A 44 -1.54 15.93 -11.61
C PRO A 44 -1.61 17.01 -10.52
N ASN A 45 -2.41 16.80 -9.47
CA ASN A 45 -2.55 17.74 -8.37
C ASN A 45 -1.36 17.64 -7.39
N ASP A 46 -1.41 18.37 -6.27
CA ASP A 46 -0.47 18.30 -5.12
C ASP A 46 -0.33 16.90 -4.49
N SER A 47 -0.83 15.83 -5.11
CA SER A 47 -0.68 14.43 -4.73
C SER A 47 0.78 14.02 -4.53
N ILE A 48 1.71 14.65 -5.25
CA ILE A 48 3.14 14.42 -5.07
C ILE A 48 3.63 14.87 -3.68
N ASN A 49 2.92 15.81 -3.03
CA ASN A 49 3.28 16.32 -1.70
C ASN A 49 2.80 15.42 -0.55
N TYR A 50 2.13 14.31 -0.84
CA TYR A 50 1.66 13.36 0.18
C TYR A 50 2.41 12.04 0.04
N GLN A 51 2.48 11.26 1.12
CA GLN A 51 3.11 9.95 1.07
C GLN A 51 2.40 8.99 0.12
N GLN A 52 3.15 8.39 -0.80
CA GLN A 52 2.65 7.39 -1.74
C GLN A 52 3.11 6.01 -1.31
N TYR A 53 2.16 5.07 -1.18
CA TYR A 53 2.44 3.68 -0.85
C TYR A 53 2.06 2.77 -2.01
N SER A 54 3.00 1.93 -2.45
CA SER A 54 2.73 0.99 -3.52
C SER A 54 3.44 -0.35 -3.38
N ILE A 55 2.91 -1.35 -4.08
CA ILE A 55 3.56 -2.63 -4.37
C ILE A 55 3.79 -2.68 -5.88
N GLU A 56 5.04 -2.76 -6.29
CA GLU A 56 5.45 -2.92 -7.69
C GLU A 56 5.79 -4.38 -7.96
N VAL A 57 5.14 -4.96 -8.96
CA VAL A 57 5.36 -6.33 -9.44
C VAL A 57 5.95 -6.28 -10.84
N SER A 58 7.01 -7.04 -11.10
CA SER A 58 7.66 -7.03 -12.41
C SER A 58 6.92 -7.85 -13.48
N GLU A 59 6.19 -8.90 -13.09
CA GLU A 59 5.47 -9.79 -14.01
C GLU A 59 4.24 -10.43 -13.31
N PRO A 60 3.01 -10.29 -13.85
CA PRO A 60 2.66 -9.29 -14.86
C PRO A 60 3.01 -7.90 -14.34
N ARG A 61 3.63 -7.07 -15.19
CA ARG A 61 4.12 -5.75 -14.76
C ARG A 61 2.95 -4.89 -14.27
N GLN A 62 2.93 -4.60 -12.99
CA GLN A 62 1.83 -3.87 -12.37
C GLN A 62 2.28 -3.07 -11.15
N THR A 63 1.63 -1.94 -10.91
CA THR A 63 1.73 -1.16 -9.68
C THR A 63 0.40 -1.23 -8.95
N TYR A 64 0.44 -1.55 -7.66
CA TYR A 64 -0.72 -1.58 -6.77
C TYR A 64 -0.55 -0.47 -5.73
N TRP A 65 -1.40 0.54 -5.79
CA TRP A 65 -1.37 1.66 -4.85
C TRP A 65 -2.25 1.36 -3.64
N LEU A 66 -1.75 1.69 -2.45
CA LEU A 66 -2.35 1.27 -1.18
C LEU A 66 -3.19 2.35 -0.51
N ASN A 67 -3.07 3.61 -0.92
CA ASN A 67 -3.65 4.77 -0.23
C ASN A 67 -4.28 5.78 -1.20
N ASN A 68 -5.10 5.29 -2.15
CA ASN A 68 -5.83 6.14 -3.08
C ASN A 68 -7.02 6.87 -2.43
N TYR A 69 -6.96 8.21 -2.41
CA TYR A 69 -8.06 9.10 -2.03
C TYR A 69 -8.13 10.29 -2.98
N GLN A 70 -9.30 10.46 -3.63
CA GLN A 70 -9.54 11.55 -4.59
C GLN A 70 -9.65 12.93 -3.90
N TYR A 71 -10.06 12.94 -2.62
CA TYR A 71 -10.04 14.13 -1.79
C TYR A 71 -8.83 14.07 -0.87
N ARG A 72 -8.08 15.16 -0.80
CA ARG A 72 -6.88 15.30 0.02
C ARG A 72 -7.09 16.48 0.96
N ALA A 73 -6.87 16.25 2.25
CA ALA A 73 -6.69 17.30 3.24
C ALA A 73 -5.37 17.05 3.98
N HIS A 74 -5.01 17.91 4.93
CA HIS A 74 -3.91 17.63 5.86
C HIS A 74 -4.38 16.66 6.95
N ASP A 75 -4.84 15.49 6.54
CA ASP A 75 -5.35 14.42 7.37
C ASP A 75 -4.58 13.11 7.17
N ILE A 76 -4.79 12.18 8.08
CA ILE A 76 -4.29 10.81 8.02
C ILE A 76 -5.48 9.84 8.05
N HIS A 77 -5.29 8.68 7.44
CA HIS A 77 -6.28 7.62 7.38
C HIS A 77 -5.74 6.36 8.02
N LYS A 78 -6.48 5.80 8.98
CA LYS A 78 -6.26 4.46 9.53
C LYS A 78 -7.13 3.45 8.79
N GLU A 79 -6.50 2.48 8.14
CA GLU A 79 -7.17 1.53 7.25
C GLU A 79 -6.79 0.08 7.57
N ASP A 80 -7.76 -0.83 7.46
CA ASP A 80 -7.59 -2.28 7.59
C ASP A 80 -8.49 -2.96 6.57
N TYR A 81 -7.90 -3.43 5.47
CA TYR A 81 -8.64 -4.02 4.36
C TYR A 81 -7.88 -5.19 3.74
N GLU A 82 -8.57 -6.00 2.96
CA GLU A 82 -7.93 -7.05 2.16
C GLU A 82 -7.91 -6.65 0.69
N ALA A 83 -6.79 -6.93 0.03
CA ALA A 83 -6.61 -6.69 -1.39
C ALA A 83 -5.86 -7.86 -2.03
N THR A 84 -6.10 -8.08 -3.33
CA THR A 84 -5.44 -9.15 -4.08
C THR A 84 -4.51 -8.54 -5.11
N ILE A 85 -3.27 -9.02 -5.13
CA ILE A 85 -2.29 -8.72 -6.18
C ILE A 85 -2.04 -9.98 -7.01
N GLN A 86 -1.64 -9.79 -8.28
CA GLN A 86 -1.25 -10.85 -9.19
C GLN A 86 0.27 -10.84 -9.33
N VAL A 87 0.90 -12.00 -9.15
CA VAL A 87 2.36 -12.13 -9.16
C VAL A 87 2.75 -13.43 -9.83
N ASN A 88 3.56 -13.40 -10.88
CA ASN A 88 4.13 -14.63 -11.43
C ASN A 88 5.22 -15.19 -10.51
N GLY A 89 5.41 -16.50 -10.52
CA GLY A 89 6.59 -17.10 -9.91
C GLY A 89 7.88 -16.47 -10.46
N GLY A 90 8.86 -16.25 -9.59
CA GLY A 90 10.11 -15.59 -9.98
C GLY A 90 10.03 -14.09 -10.25
N ALA A 91 8.84 -13.46 -10.19
CA ALA A 91 8.71 -12.02 -10.37
C ALA A 91 9.36 -11.24 -9.21
N MET A 92 9.86 -10.05 -9.50
CA MET A 92 10.28 -9.11 -8.47
C MET A 92 9.07 -8.41 -7.88
N VAL A 93 9.02 -8.36 -6.55
CA VAL A 93 8.05 -7.60 -5.75
C VAL A 93 8.80 -6.56 -4.94
N LYS A 94 8.39 -5.30 -5.03
CA LYS A 94 8.96 -4.18 -4.30
C LYS A 94 7.85 -3.43 -3.58
N VAL A 95 7.99 -3.27 -2.27
CA VAL A 95 7.15 -2.34 -1.50
C VAL A 95 7.85 -0.99 -1.52
N VAL A 96 7.12 0.05 -1.90
CA VAL A 96 7.63 1.42 -2.04
C VAL A 96 6.82 2.33 -1.13
N MET A 97 7.55 3.14 -0.37
CA MET A 97 7.03 4.35 0.24
C MET A 97 7.84 5.52 -0.32
N ASN A 98 7.15 6.53 -0.83
CA ASN A 98 7.76 7.77 -1.29
C ASN A 98 7.04 8.95 -0.66
N ASP A 99 7.78 9.81 0.03
CA ASP A 99 7.28 11.11 0.49
C ASP A 99 7.84 12.18 -0.45
N GLY A 100 6.99 12.78 -1.28
CA GLY A 100 7.47 13.70 -2.31
C GLY A 100 7.77 15.12 -1.82
N ASN A 101 7.52 15.45 -0.54
CA ASN A 101 7.94 16.74 0.03
C ASN A 101 8.77 16.62 1.34
N GLU A 102 9.07 15.39 1.78
CA GLU A 102 9.81 15.09 3.02
C GLU A 102 9.14 15.67 4.28
N ARG A 103 7.82 15.82 4.27
CA ARG A 103 7.00 16.38 5.36
C ARG A 103 5.79 15.51 5.63
N GLN A 104 5.95 14.61 6.58
CA GLN A 104 4.86 13.78 7.06
C GLN A 104 3.84 14.59 7.89
N ILE A 105 2.56 14.36 7.61
CA ILE A 105 1.45 14.84 8.44
C ILE A 105 1.47 14.10 9.77
N ALA A 106 1.44 14.86 10.86
CA ALA A 106 1.49 14.27 12.20
C ALA A 106 0.20 13.49 12.52
N ASN A 107 0.37 12.35 13.17
CA ASN A 107 -0.73 11.53 13.67
C ASN A 107 -1.31 12.14 14.97
N TRP A 108 -2.02 13.26 14.85
CA TRP A 108 -2.68 13.94 15.99
C TRP A 108 -3.87 13.16 16.56
N THR A 109 -4.40 12.18 15.83
CA THR A 109 -5.46 11.29 16.31
C THR A 109 -4.93 10.19 17.23
N GLU A 110 -3.60 10.10 17.40
CA GLU A 110 -2.91 9.05 18.17
C GLU A 110 -3.31 7.65 17.68
N ASP A 111 -3.60 7.51 16.39
CA ASP A 111 -4.02 6.24 15.81
C ASP A 111 -2.88 5.22 15.89
N TYR A 112 -3.23 3.99 16.25
CA TYR A 112 -2.32 2.84 16.24
C TYR A 112 -3.11 1.55 16.05
N PHE A 113 -2.42 0.47 15.68
CA PHE A 113 -3.00 -0.86 15.68
C PHE A 113 -2.51 -1.63 16.91
N GLU A 114 -3.44 -2.05 17.76
CA GLU A 114 -3.17 -3.10 18.73
C GLU A 114 -2.81 -4.38 17.97
N GLY A 115 -1.92 -5.19 18.53
CA GLY A 115 -1.73 -6.50 17.94
C GLY A 115 -0.76 -6.54 16.75
N LEU A 116 0.10 -5.54 16.51
CA LEU A 116 1.13 -5.59 15.46
C LEU A 116 2.58 -5.61 15.98
N PRO A 117 3.44 -6.48 15.44
CA PRO A 117 4.89 -6.38 15.65
C PRO A 117 5.46 -5.06 15.06
N PRO A 118 6.60 -4.54 15.57
CA PRO A 118 7.35 -5.01 16.74
C PRO A 118 6.79 -4.37 18.02
N TYR A 119 6.22 -5.19 18.90
CA TYR A 119 5.46 -4.74 20.06
C TYR A 119 6.25 -4.14 21.22
N ASP A 120 7.57 -4.04 21.12
CA ASP A 120 8.40 -3.82 22.32
C ASP A 120 8.83 -2.37 22.58
N THR A 121 8.36 -1.37 21.82
CA THR A 121 8.66 0.04 22.14
C THR A 121 7.49 0.98 21.85
N ALA A 122 6.47 0.97 22.72
CA ALA A 122 5.28 1.82 22.65
C ALA A 122 4.46 1.61 21.34
N PRO A 123 3.17 1.97 21.29
CA PRO A 123 2.54 2.15 19.99
C PRO A 123 3.41 3.15 19.22
N THR A 124 3.92 2.78 18.05
CA THR A 124 4.55 3.74 17.15
C THR A 124 3.43 4.69 16.70
N THR A 125 3.15 5.71 17.50
CA THR A 125 2.21 6.76 17.15
C THR A 125 2.81 7.50 15.98
N GLY A 126 2.31 7.20 14.79
CA GLY A 126 2.90 7.69 13.55
C GLY A 126 2.28 7.00 12.35
N GLN A 127 2.77 7.37 11.18
CA GLN A 127 2.35 6.73 9.94
C GLN A 127 3.06 5.38 9.77
N MET A 128 2.33 4.38 9.28
CA MET A 128 2.83 3.02 9.18
C MET A 128 2.17 2.24 8.04
N LEU A 129 2.85 1.18 7.60
CA LEU A 129 2.32 0.14 6.72
C LEU A 129 2.66 -1.23 7.31
N HIS A 130 1.66 -2.07 7.45
CA HIS A 130 1.79 -3.48 7.81
C HIS A 130 1.06 -4.34 6.78
N LEU A 131 1.75 -5.35 6.26
CA LEU A 131 1.22 -6.28 5.26
C LEU A 131 1.30 -7.71 5.80
N ASP A 132 0.15 -8.39 5.89
CA ASP A 132 0.11 -9.84 6.07
C ASP A 132 -0.26 -10.52 4.76
N VAL A 133 0.39 -11.65 4.48
CA VAL A 133 -0.10 -12.57 3.44
C VAL A 133 -1.19 -13.44 4.04
N VAL A 134 -2.42 -13.29 3.55
CA VAL A 134 -3.59 -14.06 4.00
C VAL A 134 -3.66 -15.40 3.27
N SER A 135 -3.47 -15.39 1.96
CA SER A 135 -3.44 -16.60 1.14
C SER A 135 -2.67 -16.39 -0.15
N VAL A 136 -2.16 -17.50 -0.70
CA VAL A 136 -1.60 -17.57 -2.05
C VAL A 136 -2.31 -18.71 -2.77
N SER A 137 -2.90 -18.44 -3.92
CA SER A 137 -3.55 -19.43 -4.78
C SER A 137 -3.12 -19.27 -6.23
N GLU A 138 -3.15 -20.37 -6.98
CA GLU A 138 -2.95 -20.40 -8.43
C GLU A 138 -4.23 -20.01 -9.19
#